data_AF-A0A091M4N2-F1
#
_entry.id   AF-A0A091M4N2-F1
#
_cell.length_a   1.000
_cell.length_b   1.000
_cell.length_c   1.000
_cell.angle_alpha   90.00
_cell.angle_beta   90.00
_cell.angle_gamma   90.00
#
_symmetry.space_group_name_H-M   'P 1'
#
loop_
_entity.id
_entity.type
_entity.pdbx_description
1 polymer ?
#
loop_
_entity_poly.entity_id
_entity_poly.type
_entity_poly.pdbx_seq_one_letter_code
_entity_poly.pdbx_strand_id
1 'polypeptide(L)' 'CEFCGSCFRDESTLKGHKRIHTGEKPYECNGCGKKFSLKHQLETHYR' A
#
# COMPACT_ATOMS: atom_id res chain seq x y z
N CYS A 1 -11.07 9.17 4.62
CA CYS A 1 -11.26 8.19 3.54
C CYS A 1 -12.75 8.16 3.26
N GLU A 2 -13.15 8.45 2.03
CA GLU A 2 -14.57 8.52 1.63
C GLU A 2 -15.32 7.18 1.77
N PHE A 3 -14.60 6.05 1.73
CA PHE A 3 -15.20 4.71 1.81
C PHE A 3 -15.47 4.21 3.24
N CYS A 4 -14.68 4.66 4.24
CA CYS A 4 -14.72 4.10 5.59
C CYS A 4 -14.61 5.15 6.71
N GLY A 5 -14.66 6.44 6.39
CA GLY A 5 -14.62 7.54 7.35
C GLY A 5 -13.27 7.76 8.05
N SER A 6 -12.27 6.91 7.83
CA SER A 6 -10.96 7.03 8.51
C SER A 6 -10.22 8.32 8.14
N CYS A 7 -9.72 9.05 9.13
CA CYS A 7 -8.94 10.27 8.91
C CYS A 7 -7.44 9.97 9.01
N PHE A 8 -6.64 10.59 8.14
CA PHE A 8 -5.19 10.40 8.08
C PHE A 8 -4.51 11.76 8.14
N ARG A 9 -3.35 11.81 8.81
CA ARG A 9 -2.56 13.04 8.98
C ARG A 9 -1.92 13.52 7.67
N ASP A 10 -1.60 12.59 6.78
CA ASP A 10 -0.79 12.83 5.59
C ASP A 10 -1.47 12.22 4.34
N GLU A 11 -1.42 12.92 3.20
CA GLU A 11 -2.01 12.45 1.93
C GLU A 11 -1.39 11.12 1.47
N SER A 12 -0.08 10.96 1.63
CA SER A 12 0.63 9.72 1.31
C SER A 12 0.03 8.51 2.03
N THR A 13 -0.35 8.68 3.30
CA THR A 13 -0.97 7.63 4.11
C THR A 13 -2.40 7.37 3.65
N LEU A 14 -3.17 8.41 3.33
CA LEU A 14 -4.52 8.28 2.76
C LEU A 14 -4.49 7.55 1.41
N LYS A 15 -3.58 7.93 0.50
CA LYS A 15 -3.40 7.31 -0.82
C LYS A 15 -3.01 5.84 -0.70
N GLY A 16 -2.10 5.54 0.23
CA GLY A 16 -1.75 4.16 0.57
C GLY A 16 -2.92 3.37 1.12
N HIS A 17 -3.71 3.96 2.03
CA HIS A 17 -4.91 3.34 2.58
C HIS A 17 -5.99 3.07 1.52
N LYS A 18 -6.18 3.97 0.53
CA LYS A 18 -7.15 3.75 -0.55
C LYS A 18 -6.90 2.45 -1.33
N ARG A 19 -5.65 1.97 -1.38
CA ARG A 19 -5.28 0.69 -2.01
C ARG A 19 -5.88 -0.55 -1.33
N ILE A 20 -6.30 -0.43 -0.07
CA ILE A 20 -7.02 -1.50 0.64
C ILE A 20 -8.41 -1.70 0.04
N HIS A 21 -9.04 -0.61 -0.44
CA HIS A 21 -10.35 -0.65 -1.09
C HIS A 21 -10.25 -1.07 -2.56
N THR A 22 -9.24 -0.57 -3.29
CA THR A 22 -9.07 -0.89 -4.71
C THR A 22 -8.36 -2.23 -4.94
N GLY A 23 -7.71 -2.78 -3.91
CA GLY A 23 -6.87 -3.98 -4.04
C GLY A 23 -5.58 -3.76 -4.83
N GLU A 24 -5.25 -2.51 -5.19
CA GLU A 24 -4.05 -2.20 -5.96
C GLU A 24 -2.78 -2.56 -5.18
N LYS A 25 -1.90 -3.30 -5.86
CA LYS A 25 -0.59 -3.69 -5.35
C LYS A 25 0.48 -3.40 -6.40
N PRO A 26 0.90 -2.13 -6.54
CA PRO A 26 1.79 -1.70 -7.62
C PRO A 26 3.24 -2.12 -7.39
N TYR A 27 3.60 -2.56 -6.19
CA TYR A 27 4.98 -2.95 -5.87
C TYR A 27 5.09 -4.46 -5.91
N GLU A 28 5.86 -5.00 -6.85
CA GLU A 28 6.09 -6.42 -6.99
C GLU A 28 7.53 -6.77 -6.59
N CYS A 29 7.71 -7.89 -5.90
CA CYS A 29 9.01 -8.49 -5.66
C CYS A 29 9.42 -9.31 -6.88
N ASN A 30 10.51 -8.91 -7.55
CA ASN A 30 11.00 -9.60 -8.75
C ASN A 30 11.52 -11.02 -8.46
N GLY A 31 11.88 -11.32 -7.20
CA GLY A 31 12.40 -12.65 -6.82
C GLY A 31 11.32 -13.70 -6.57
N CYS A 32 10.16 -13.31 -6.03
CA CYS A 32 9.11 -14.25 -5.64
C CYS A 32 7.71 -13.92 -6.18
N GLY A 33 7.56 -12.83 -6.94
CA GLY A 33 6.28 -12.37 -7.51
C GLY A 33 5.28 -11.83 -6.48
N LYS A 34 5.67 -11.70 -5.20
CA LYS A 34 4.78 -11.13 -4.18
C LYS A 34 4.51 -9.66 -4.45
N LYS A 35 3.23 -9.27 -4.42
CA LYS A 35 2.78 -7.89 -4.61
C LYS A 35 2.41 -7.24 -3.28
N PHE A 36 2.76 -5.97 -3.13
CA PHE A 36 2.55 -5.15 -1.94
C PHE A 36 1.80 -3.87 -2.28
N SER A 37 0.98 -3.40 -1.35
CA SER A 37 0.24 -2.15 -1.51
C SER A 37 1.08 -0.92 -1.19
N LEU A 38 2.15 -1.05 -0.40
CA LEU A 38 3.01 0.06 0.04
C LEU A 38 4.49 -0.23 -0.22
N LYS A 39 5.25 0.81 -0.60
CA LYS A 39 6.69 0.67 -0.90
C LYS A 39 7.46 0.13 0.30
N HIS A 40 7.23 0.67 1.50
CA HIS A 40 7.95 0.24 2.69
C HIS A 40 7.75 -1.25 3.00
N GLN A 41 6.60 -1.85 2.63
CA GLN A 41 6.36 -3.29 2.80
C GLN A 41 7.25 -4.12 1.89
N LEU A 42 7.45 -3.67 0.64
CA LEU A 42 8.41 -4.30 -0.29
C LEU A 42 9.85 -4.12 0.21
N GLU A 43 10.22 -2.93 0.69
CA GLU A 43 11.56 -2.68 1.24
C GLU A 43 11.85 -3.59 2.46
N THR A 44 10.88 -3.73 3.38
CA THR A 44 11.02 -4.66 4.52
C THR A 44 11.04 -6.11 4.09
N HIS A 45 10.46 -6.45 2.95
CA HIS A 45 10.49 -7.81 2.41
C HIS A 45 11.86 -8.18 1.83
N TYR A 46 12.64 -7.21 1.36
CA TYR A 46 14.01 -7.42 0.86
C TYR A 46 15.08 -7.44 1.95
N ARG A 47 14.74 -7.04 3.18
CA ARG A 47 15.63 -7.11 4.34
C ARG A 47 15.55 -8.48 4.99
#